data_AF-A0A1Y2BF82-F1
#
_entry.id   AF-A0A1Y2BF82-F1
#
_cell.length_a   1.000
_cell.length_b   1.000
_cell.length_c   1.000
_cell.angle_alpha   90.00
_cell.angle_beta   90.00
_cell.angle_gamma   90.00
#
_symmetry.space_group_name_H-M   'P 1'
#
loop_
_entity.id
_entity.type
_entity.pdbx_description
1 polymer ?
#
loop_
_entity_poly.entity_id
_entity_poly.type
_entity_poly.pdbx_seq_one_letter_code
_entity_poly.pdbx_strand_id
1 'polypeptide(L)'
;MSESQLTSLRQRLTSTSSLLLERSRVLSLGLPPSASSQNQITRNLSTIRSELANLSEVVELESSGLVVGSGLSSSLKRKGKEGALAAEVREMEEGYDRLIGMLEEDEVGREKAKTLRREEVKRKSSPSPSTTSQPPRIDTTPALAPTQTPPNVPSFNVEPPTPAVERPFRDDPDLEHDDEDDDGATPHEMLSQQQSLMDDQDERLNLLSHSINRQNTLSIQIGSELDIHNELLEDTDAQMDRTAARLGSARRRLDKVAHDAKQYGSTITIVVLIFILLVLIIVFKT
;
A
#
# COMPACT_ATOMS: atom_id res chain seq x y z
N MET A 1 -14.50 -1.79 20.98
CA MET A 1 -13.36 -1.46 20.11
C MET A 1 -13.07 -2.66 19.21
N SER A 2 -13.05 -2.52 17.89
CA SER A 2 -12.90 -3.66 16.97
C SER A 2 -11.43 -3.84 16.59
N GLU A 3 -10.84 -4.98 16.96
CA GLU A 3 -9.47 -5.41 16.58
C GLU A 3 -9.20 -5.29 15.05
N SER A 4 -10.26 -5.29 14.24
CA SER A 4 -10.21 -5.04 12.80
C SER A 4 -9.66 -3.65 12.44
N GLN A 5 -9.98 -2.60 13.21
CA GLN A 5 -9.50 -1.25 12.94
C GLN A 5 -8.00 -1.12 13.18
N LEU A 6 -7.50 -1.68 14.30
CA LEU A 6 -6.06 -1.76 14.57
C LEU A 6 -5.31 -2.53 13.49
N THR A 7 -5.86 -3.67 13.04
CA THR A 7 -5.25 -4.47 11.99
C THR A 7 -5.18 -3.70 10.66
N SER A 8 -6.27 -3.01 10.28
CA SER A 8 -6.29 -2.20 9.05
C SER A 8 -5.33 -1.02 9.10
N LEU A 9 -5.20 -0.36 10.26
CA LEU A 9 -4.30 0.76 10.50
C LEU A 9 -2.84 0.32 10.38
N ARG A 10 -2.48 -0.83 10.98
CA ARG A 10 -1.15 -1.44 10.83
C ARG A 10 -0.82 -1.77 9.38
N GLN A 11 -1.75 -2.38 8.65
CA GLN A 11 -1.54 -2.68 7.24
C GLN A 11 -1.28 -1.40 6.44
N ARG A 12 -2.04 -0.32 6.72
CA ARG A 12 -1.87 0.97 6.06
C ARG A 12 -0.53 1.64 6.42
N LEU A 13 -0.08 1.56 7.67
CA LEU A 13 1.24 2.02 8.11
C LEU A 13 2.36 1.29 7.36
N THR A 14 2.30 -0.05 7.30
CA THR A 14 3.31 -0.86 6.59
C THR A 14 3.33 -0.56 5.09
N SER A 15 2.15 -0.47 4.45
CA SER A 15 2.05 -0.12 3.03
C SER A 15 2.62 1.28 2.76
N THR A 16 2.30 2.26 3.60
CA THR A 16 2.81 3.63 3.45
C THR A 16 4.32 3.71 3.69
N SER A 17 4.85 2.92 4.62
CA SER A 17 6.30 2.74 4.82
C SER A 17 6.98 2.26 3.55
N SER A 18 6.45 1.21 2.92
CA SER A 18 6.97 0.68 1.66
C SER A 18 7.00 1.74 0.55
N LEU A 19 5.92 2.51 0.41
CA LEU A 19 5.84 3.60 -0.58
C LEU A 19 6.87 4.71 -0.30
N LEU A 20 7.12 5.03 0.98
CA LEU A 20 8.11 6.02 1.38
C LEU A 20 9.56 5.54 1.16
N LEU A 21 9.84 4.26 1.43
CA LEU A 21 11.12 3.62 1.13
C LEU A 21 11.40 3.55 -0.37
N GLU A 22 10.38 3.21 -1.16
CA GLU A 22 10.48 3.23 -2.63
C GLU A 22 10.76 4.66 -3.12
N ARG A 23 10.06 5.64 -2.57
CA ARG A 23 10.29 7.05 -2.87
C ARG A 23 11.70 7.51 -2.49
N SER A 24 12.23 7.14 -1.32
CA SER A 24 13.59 7.53 -0.93
C SER A 24 14.63 6.90 -1.87
N ARG A 25 14.38 5.68 -2.35
CA ARG A 25 15.20 5.04 -3.39
C ARG A 25 15.15 5.80 -4.73
N VAL A 26 13.97 6.24 -5.16
CA VAL A 26 13.80 7.05 -6.39
C VAL A 26 14.54 8.38 -6.28
N LEU A 27 14.45 9.04 -5.13
CA LEU A 27 15.19 10.28 -4.85
C LEU A 27 16.70 10.05 -4.83
N SER A 28 17.16 8.92 -4.27
CA SER A 28 18.57 8.52 -4.27
C SER A 28 19.14 8.34 -5.69
N LEU A 29 18.29 7.97 -6.65
CA LEU A 29 18.64 7.86 -8.07
C LEU A 29 18.57 9.19 -8.84
N GLY A 30 18.24 10.29 -8.16
CA GLY A 30 18.10 11.61 -8.79
C GLY A 30 16.87 11.75 -9.71
N LEU A 31 15.92 10.83 -9.60
CA LEU A 31 14.68 10.84 -10.39
C LEU A 31 13.58 11.61 -9.63
N PRO A 32 12.69 12.32 -10.34
CA PRO A 32 11.56 12.98 -9.70
C PRO A 32 10.57 11.92 -9.16
N PRO A 33 10.02 12.11 -7.95
CA PRO A 33 9.02 11.19 -7.39
C PRO A 33 7.72 11.26 -8.21
N SER A 34 7.03 10.14 -8.40
CA SER A 34 5.76 10.15 -9.15
C SER A 34 4.67 10.90 -8.37
N ALA A 35 3.88 11.71 -9.08
CA ALA A 35 2.81 12.51 -8.45
C ALA A 35 1.74 11.61 -7.81
N SER A 36 1.44 10.47 -8.43
CA SER A 36 0.48 9.49 -7.92
C SER A 36 0.93 8.82 -6.64
N SER A 37 2.17 8.30 -6.57
CA SER A 37 2.70 7.71 -5.33
C SER A 37 2.70 8.73 -4.20
N GLN A 38 3.01 9.98 -4.52
CA GLN A 38 2.98 11.08 -3.56
C GLN A 38 1.56 11.39 -3.05
N ASN A 39 0.56 11.39 -3.93
CA ASN A 39 -0.84 11.58 -3.54
C ASN A 39 -1.35 10.40 -2.70
N GLN A 40 -0.98 9.17 -3.05
CA GLN A 40 -1.30 7.98 -2.26
C GLN A 40 -0.68 8.04 -0.85
N ILE A 41 0.60 8.40 -0.74
CA ILE A 41 1.27 8.61 0.55
C ILE A 41 0.54 9.67 1.38
N THR A 42 0.20 10.81 0.76
CA THR A 42 -0.48 11.92 1.45
C THR A 42 -1.87 11.50 1.96
N ARG A 43 -2.66 10.84 1.11
CA ARG A 43 -4.00 10.35 1.45
C ARG A 43 -3.91 9.30 2.56
N ASN A 44 -3.03 8.31 2.43
CA ASN A 44 -2.83 7.29 3.46
C ASN A 44 -2.41 7.90 4.81
N LEU A 45 -1.46 8.84 4.82
CA LEU A 45 -1.03 9.52 6.05
C LEU A 45 -2.16 10.37 6.67
N SER A 46 -3.02 10.98 5.85
CA SER A 46 -4.18 11.72 6.35
C SER A 46 -5.22 10.79 7.00
N THR A 47 -5.48 9.63 6.39
CA THR A 47 -6.38 8.60 6.92
C THR A 47 -5.82 8.00 8.20
N ILE A 48 -4.53 7.62 8.20
CA ILE A 48 -3.83 7.10 9.38
C ILE A 48 -3.95 8.11 10.51
N ARG A 49 -3.66 9.40 10.28
CA ARG A 49 -3.81 10.44 11.30
C ARG A 49 -5.22 10.52 11.88
N SER A 50 -6.24 10.51 11.02
CA SER A 50 -7.63 10.59 11.48
C SER A 50 -8.04 9.35 12.27
N GLU A 51 -7.65 8.15 11.81
CA GLU A 51 -7.91 6.89 12.51
C GLU A 51 -7.21 6.90 13.89
N LEU A 52 -5.96 7.35 13.94
CA LEU A 52 -5.16 7.45 15.16
C LEU A 52 -5.73 8.45 16.17
N ALA A 53 -6.24 9.59 15.71
CA ALA A 53 -6.89 10.59 16.56
C ALA A 53 -8.18 10.04 17.21
N ASN A 54 -8.99 9.34 16.41
CA ASN A 54 -10.20 8.68 16.93
C ASN A 54 -9.85 7.57 17.94
N LEU A 55 -8.81 6.77 17.66
CA LEU A 55 -8.37 5.72 18.58
C LEU A 55 -7.80 6.31 19.87
N SER A 56 -7.00 7.38 19.80
CA SER A 56 -6.46 8.04 20.99
C SER A 56 -7.57 8.61 21.88
N GLU A 57 -8.62 9.21 21.30
CA GLU A 57 -9.77 9.72 22.05
C GLU A 57 -10.53 8.59 22.77
N VAL A 58 -10.74 7.45 22.10
CA VAL A 58 -11.39 6.28 22.69
C VAL A 58 -10.57 5.71 23.85
N VAL A 59 -9.24 5.61 23.70
CA VAL A 59 -8.34 5.14 24.76
C VAL A 59 -8.35 6.11 25.96
N GLU A 60 -8.36 7.42 25.73
CA GLU A 60 -8.45 8.41 26.81
C GLU A 60 -9.78 8.31 27.58
N LEU A 61 -10.90 8.12 26.88
CA LEU A 61 -12.23 7.96 27.48
C LEU A 61 -12.35 6.66 28.29
N GLU A 62 -11.77 5.55 27.80
CA GLU A 62 -11.72 4.30 28.55
C GLU A 62 -10.82 4.40 29.79
N SER A 63 -9.68 5.12 29.69
CA SER A 63 -8.76 5.33 30.82
C SER A 63 -9.33 6.24 31.93
N SER A 64 -10.25 7.15 31.57
CA SER A 64 -10.85 8.14 32.48
C SER A 64 -11.98 7.57 33.37
N GLY A 65 -12.37 6.30 33.18
CA GLY A 65 -13.02 5.50 34.22
C GLY A 65 -14.41 5.96 34.69
N LEU A 66 -15.28 6.49 33.83
CA LEU A 66 -16.70 6.72 34.19
C LEU A 66 -17.53 5.41 34.08
N VAL A 67 -17.11 4.35 34.79
CA VAL A 67 -17.94 3.15 35.00
C VAL A 67 -18.54 3.22 36.40
N VAL A 68 -19.71 3.81 36.50
CA VAL A 68 -20.60 3.64 37.66
C VAL A 68 -21.17 2.23 37.59
N GLY A 69 -20.62 1.30 38.37
CA GLY A 69 -21.30 0.04 38.67
C GLY A 69 -20.44 -1.22 38.69
N SER A 70 -20.24 -1.74 39.90
CA SER A 70 -20.22 -3.17 40.27
C SER A 70 -19.17 -4.11 39.65
N GLY A 71 -18.25 -4.60 40.50
CA GLY A 71 -17.62 -5.93 40.32
C GLY A 71 -16.09 -5.96 40.38
N LEU A 72 -15.53 -5.96 41.59
CA LEU A 72 -14.08 -5.93 41.90
C LEU A 72 -13.28 -7.14 41.35
N SER A 73 -13.91 -8.24 40.95
CA SER A 73 -13.23 -9.46 40.46
C SER A 73 -13.05 -9.53 38.94
N SER A 74 -13.72 -8.66 38.16
CA SER A 74 -13.60 -8.62 36.69
C SER A 74 -12.68 -7.50 36.17
N SER A 75 -12.27 -6.60 37.06
CA SER A 75 -11.50 -5.39 36.76
C SER A 75 -10.02 -5.66 36.45
N LEU A 76 -9.41 -6.66 37.09
CA LEU A 76 -7.99 -7.02 36.87
C LEU A 76 -7.73 -7.60 35.47
N LYS A 77 -8.71 -8.33 34.88
CA LYS A 77 -8.57 -8.91 33.53
C LYS A 77 -8.90 -7.92 32.42
N ARG A 78 -9.72 -6.88 32.70
CA ARG A 78 -9.98 -5.77 31.77
C ARG A 78 -8.83 -4.76 31.73
N LYS A 79 -8.28 -4.42 32.89
CA LYS A 79 -7.15 -3.47 33.00
C LYS A 79 -5.89 -3.92 32.25
N GLY A 80 -5.63 -5.22 32.17
CA GLY A 80 -4.52 -5.78 31.36
C GLY A 80 -4.75 -5.67 29.84
N LYS A 81 -6.00 -5.77 29.38
CA LYS A 81 -6.34 -5.59 27.96
C LYS A 81 -6.35 -4.11 27.56
N GLU A 82 -6.82 -3.24 28.44
CA GLU A 82 -6.81 -1.78 28.24
C GLU A 82 -5.37 -1.24 28.11
N GLY A 83 -4.46 -1.70 28.98
CA GLY A 83 -3.05 -1.34 28.89
C GLY A 83 -2.34 -1.85 27.63
N ALA A 84 -2.71 -3.05 27.14
CA ALA A 84 -2.16 -3.61 25.91
C ALA A 84 -2.60 -2.81 24.68
N LEU A 85 -3.89 -2.44 24.61
CA LEU A 85 -4.43 -1.68 23.50
C LEU A 85 -3.86 -0.24 23.47
N ALA A 86 -3.71 0.40 24.63
CA ALA A 86 -3.06 1.71 24.73
C ALA A 86 -1.58 1.67 24.28
N ALA A 87 -0.84 0.61 24.64
CA ALA A 87 0.53 0.41 24.18
C ALA A 87 0.60 0.21 22.65
N GLU A 88 -0.36 -0.53 22.10
CA GLU A 88 -0.46 -0.79 20.66
C GLU A 88 -0.76 0.49 19.85
N VAL A 89 -1.66 1.34 20.36
CA VAL A 89 -1.95 2.65 19.75
C VAL A 89 -0.72 3.56 19.79
N ARG A 90 0.01 3.58 20.91
CA ARG A 90 1.25 4.35 21.04
C ARG A 90 2.34 3.91 20.07
N GLU A 91 2.50 2.59 19.88
CA GLU A 91 3.44 2.05 18.88
C GLU A 91 3.09 2.54 17.46
N MET A 92 1.80 2.57 17.12
CA MET A 92 1.33 3.07 15.82
C MET A 92 1.50 4.59 15.67
N GLU A 93 1.39 5.36 16.75
CA GLU A 93 1.74 6.80 16.79
C GLU A 93 3.21 7.03 16.50
N GLU A 94 4.10 6.32 17.18
CA GLU A 94 5.53 6.38 16.91
C GLU A 94 5.89 5.89 15.50
N GLY A 95 5.13 4.95 14.96
CA GLY A 95 5.23 4.50 13.57
C GLY A 95 4.84 5.60 12.59
N TYR A 96 3.72 6.28 12.83
CA TYR A 96 3.24 7.40 12.02
C TYR A 96 4.24 8.56 11.98
N ASP A 97 4.79 8.96 13.14
CA ASP A 97 5.77 10.04 13.22
C ASP A 97 7.06 9.70 12.45
N ARG A 98 7.47 8.43 12.44
CA ARG A 98 8.58 7.95 11.59
C ARG A 98 8.28 8.09 10.10
N LEU A 99 7.06 7.77 9.67
CA LEU A 99 6.65 7.94 8.27
C LEU A 99 6.66 9.41 7.85
N ILE A 100 6.21 10.31 8.73
CA ILE A 100 6.26 11.76 8.49
C ILE A 100 7.71 12.22 8.34
N GLY A 101 8.63 11.75 9.20
CA GLY A 101 10.05 12.04 9.06
C GLY A 101 10.66 11.59 7.72
N MET A 102 10.27 10.41 7.22
CA MET A 102 10.70 9.94 5.89
C MET A 102 10.09 10.77 4.75
N LEU A 103 8.88 11.31 4.94
CA LEU A 103 8.28 12.20 3.95
C LEU A 103 9.02 13.55 3.88
N GLU A 104 9.63 14.03 4.97
CA GLU A 104 10.36 15.31 5.03
C GLU A 104 11.73 15.31 4.32
N GLU A 105 12.16 14.19 3.73
CA GLU A 105 13.48 14.07 3.10
C GLU A 105 13.66 14.99 1.88
N ASP A 106 12.57 15.36 1.22
CA ASP A 106 12.57 16.23 0.03
C ASP A 106 11.73 17.50 0.24
N GLU A 107 11.90 18.46 -0.67
CA GLU A 107 11.23 19.76 -0.58
C GLU A 107 9.71 19.66 -0.71
N VAL A 108 9.23 18.81 -1.62
CA VAL A 108 7.79 18.61 -1.84
C VAL A 108 7.15 17.86 -0.67
N GLY A 109 7.85 16.88 -0.11
CA GLY A 109 7.37 16.16 1.06
C GLY A 109 7.40 17.00 2.34
N ARG A 110 8.37 17.92 2.50
CA ARG A 110 8.37 18.91 3.60
C ARG A 110 7.14 19.80 3.63
N GLU A 111 6.63 20.22 2.47
CA GLU A 111 5.40 21.04 2.44
C GLU A 111 4.18 20.25 2.87
N LYS A 112 4.06 18.99 2.42
CA LYS A 112 2.95 18.11 2.81
C LYS A 112 3.05 17.61 4.25
N ALA A 113 4.25 17.35 4.75
CA ALA A 113 4.48 16.94 6.12
C ALA A 113 4.00 18.00 7.13
N LYS A 114 4.16 19.30 6.82
CA LYS A 114 3.66 20.40 7.65
C LYS A 114 2.15 20.35 7.89
N THR A 115 1.36 19.94 6.90
CA THR A 115 -0.11 19.86 7.02
C THR A 115 -0.55 18.56 7.69
N LEU A 116 0.24 17.49 7.52
CA LEU A 116 -0.06 16.17 8.04
C LEU A 116 0.39 15.98 9.48
N ARG A 117 1.42 16.70 9.95
CA ARG A 117 1.90 16.64 11.34
C ARG A 117 0.74 16.85 12.30
N ARG A 118 0.62 15.96 13.30
CA ARG A 118 -0.33 16.14 14.40
C ARG A 118 0.04 17.45 15.10
N GLU A 119 -0.90 18.38 15.27
CA GLU A 119 -0.67 19.62 16.03
C GLU A 119 -0.29 19.26 17.47
N GLU A 120 1.02 19.15 17.73
CA GLU A 120 1.52 19.23 19.09
C GLU A 120 1.19 20.64 19.59
N VAL A 121 0.44 20.71 20.70
CA VAL A 121 0.29 21.92 21.49
C VAL A 121 1.69 22.43 21.86
N LYS A 122 2.15 23.40 21.06
CA LYS A 122 3.25 24.35 21.23
C LYS A 122 3.81 24.40 22.66
N ARG A 123 4.81 23.57 22.97
CA ARG A 123 5.75 23.83 24.07
C ARG A 123 7.09 24.24 23.48
N LYS A 124 7.34 25.55 23.56
CA LYS A 124 8.60 26.21 23.20
C LYS A 124 9.76 25.66 24.05
N SER A 125 10.83 25.18 23.40
CA SER A 125 12.22 25.41 23.83
C SER A 125 13.22 24.97 22.74
N SER A 126 13.89 25.97 22.15
CA SER A 126 15.14 25.96 21.36
C SER A 126 16.36 25.40 22.12
N PRO A 127 17.60 25.37 21.56
CA PRO A 127 18.11 24.99 20.23
C PRO A 127 19.19 23.85 20.32
N SER A 128 19.71 23.38 19.19
CA SER A 128 20.70 22.29 18.99
C SER A 128 22.04 22.44 19.75
N PRO A 129 22.86 21.37 19.87
CA PRO A 129 23.89 21.16 18.83
C PRO A 129 24.18 19.69 18.44
N SER A 130 24.68 19.56 17.21
CA SER A 130 25.32 18.42 16.55
C SER A 130 26.38 17.67 17.37
N THR A 131 26.52 16.35 17.19
CA THR A 131 27.81 15.60 17.09
C THR A 131 27.58 14.15 16.60
N THR A 132 28.21 13.83 15.47
CA THR A 132 28.95 12.59 15.13
C THR A 132 28.73 11.34 15.98
N SER A 133 28.39 10.21 15.32
CA SER A 133 29.20 8.97 15.29
C SER A 133 28.44 7.78 14.64
N GLN A 134 28.96 7.32 13.50
CA GLN A 134 28.95 5.92 13.05
C GLN A 134 29.93 5.10 13.93
N PRO A 135 30.07 3.76 13.83
CA PRO A 135 29.14 2.61 13.76
C PRO A 135 29.34 1.67 14.99
N PRO A 136 28.73 0.47 15.06
CA PRO A 136 29.50 -0.71 14.66
C PRO A 136 28.71 -1.76 13.86
N ARG A 137 29.43 -2.40 12.93
CA ARG A 137 29.10 -3.68 12.29
C ARG A 137 29.32 -4.82 13.28
N ILE A 138 28.43 -5.83 13.28
CA ILE A 138 28.78 -7.23 13.53
C ILE A 138 27.93 -8.11 12.60
N ASP A 139 28.63 -8.89 11.78
CA ASP A 139 28.15 -9.98 10.93
C ASP A 139 27.51 -11.10 11.75
N THR A 140 26.44 -11.76 11.27
CA THR A 140 26.42 -13.21 10.94
C THR A 140 25.06 -13.64 10.37
N THR A 141 25.10 -14.33 9.23
CA THR A 141 24.17 -15.37 8.75
C THR A 141 23.89 -16.45 9.82
N PRO A 142 22.81 -17.28 9.77
CA PRO A 142 22.31 -17.94 8.55
C PRO A 142 20.78 -18.12 8.37
N ALA A 143 20.42 -18.25 7.09
CA ALA A 143 19.38 -19.09 6.47
C ALA A 143 18.13 -19.49 7.28
N LEU A 144 16.94 -19.21 6.71
CA LEU A 144 15.86 -20.18 6.48
C LEU A 144 14.71 -19.50 5.70
N ALA A 145 14.44 -19.98 4.49
CA ALA A 145 13.22 -19.69 3.74
C ALA A 145 12.01 -20.40 4.37
N PRO A 146 10.77 -19.97 4.08
CA PRO A 146 10.06 -20.63 2.99
C PRO A 146 9.28 -19.70 2.05
N THR A 147 9.29 -20.14 0.80
CA THR A 147 8.54 -19.76 -0.39
C THR A 147 7.04 -19.55 -0.16
N GLN A 148 6.51 -18.41 -0.61
CA GLN A 148 5.12 -18.30 -1.10
C GLN A 148 5.09 -17.37 -2.33
N THR A 149 4.57 -17.91 -3.43
CA THR A 149 4.46 -17.33 -4.77
C THR A 149 3.24 -16.40 -4.90
N PRO A 150 3.38 -15.20 -5.51
CA PRO A 150 2.25 -14.43 -6.05
C PRO A 150 2.00 -14.75 -7.54
N PRO A 151 0.79 -14.43 -8.07
CA PRO A 151 0.29 -14.98 -9.32
C PRO A 151 0.73 -14.20 -10.57
N ASN A 152 1.08 -14.96 -11.60
CA ASN A 152 0.99 -14.67 -13.02
C ASN A 152 1.51 -13.31 -13.52
N VAL A 153 2.84 -13.15 -13.47
CA VAL A 153 3.55 -12.26 -14.40
C VAL A 153 3.68 -12.96 -15.78
N PRO A 154 3.55 -12.25 -16.91
CA PRO A 154 3.90 -12.80 -18.21
C PRO A 154 5.39 -13.17 -18.18
N SER A 155 5.68 -14.47 -18.07
CA SER A 155 7.05 -14.97 -18.16
C SER A 155 7.49 -14.85 -19.61
N PHE A 156 8.22 -13.79 -19.93
CA PHE A 156 9.04 -13.76 -21.13
C PHE A 156 10.31 -14.55 -20.84
N ASN A 157 10.23 -15.85 -21.07
CA ASN A 157 11.36 -16.76 -20.99
C ASN A 157 12.29 -16.46 -22.18
N VAL A 158 13.15 -15.47 -22.04
CA VAL A 158 14.34 -15.38 -22.88
C VAL A 158 15.26 -16.47 -22.35
N GLU A 159 15.12 -17.65 -22.95
CA GLU A 159 16.04 -18.77 -22.74
C GLU A 159 17.45 -18.23 -22.94
N PRO A 160 18.34 -18.26 -21.92
CA PRO A 160 19.71 -17.85 -22.13
C PRO A 160 20.31 -18.83 -23.15
N PRO A 161 20.80 -18.37 -24.32
CA PRO A 161 21.54 -19.24 -25.21
C PRO A 161 22.89 -19.50 -24.55
N THR A 162 22.91 -20.49 -23.67
CA THR A 162 24.13 -21.02 -23.08
C THR A 162 25.04 -21.44 -24.24
N PRO A 163 26.23 -20.85 -24.40
CA PRO A 163 27.17 -21.39 -25.37
C PRO A 163 27.51 -22.80 -24.89
N ALA A 164 27.32 -23.79 -25.76
CA ALA A 164 27.83 -25.14 -25.56
C ALA A 164 29.37 -25.07 -25.55
N VAL A 165 29.96 -24.63 -24.44
CA VAL A 165 31.35 -24.89 -24.11
C VAL A 165 31.32 -25.89 -22.97
N GLU A 166 31.02 -27.15 -23.31
CA GLU A 166 31.07 -28.31 -22.41
C GLU A 166 32.52 -28.71 -22.06
N ARG A 167 33.41 -27.75 -21.83
CA ARG A 167 34.73 -28.03 -21.28
C ARG A 167 34.85 -27.34 -19.93
N PRO A 168 34.77 -28.11 -18.83
CA PRO A 168 35.15 -27.62 -17.51
C PRO A 168 36.55 -27.02 -17.60
N PHE A 169 36.72 -25.80 -17.11
CA PHE A 169 38.04 -25.18 -16.96
C PHE A 169 38.89 -26.11 -16.07
N ARG A 170 39.98 -26.65 -16.61
CA ARG A 170 40.92 -27.56 -15.91
C ARG A 170 42.19 -26.79 -15.58
N ASP A 171 42.54 -26.75 -14.30
CA ASP A 171 43.74 -26.06 -13.78
C ASP A 171 44.99 -26.97 -13.74
N ASP A 172 44.96 -28.18 -14.33
CA ASP A 172 46.04 -29.18 -14.18
C ASP A 172 46.69 -29.48 -15.55
N PRO A 173 47.88 -28.95 -15.85
CA PRO A 173 48.55 -29.10 -17.15
C PRO A 173 49.44 -30.34 -17.28
N ASP A 174 49.26 -31.40 -16.48
CA ASP A 174 50.19 -32.56 -16.47
C ASP A 174 49.48 -33.93 -16.53
N LEU A 175 48.71 -34.19 -17.59
CA LEU A 175 48.34 -35.56 -17.95
C LEU A 175 48.65 -35.82 -19.42
N GLU A 176 49.89 -36.23 -19.68
CA GLU A 176 50.30 -36.89 -20.93
C GLU A 176 49.39 -38.11 -21.16
N HIS A 177 48.51 -38.01 -22.14
CA HIS A 177 47.97 -39.16 -22.85
C HIS A 177 48.45 -39.03 -24.29
N ASP A 178 49.45 -39.84 -24.64
CA ASP A 178 49.76 -40.20 -26.01
C ASP A 178 48.51 -40.87 -26.60
N ASP A 179 47.82 -40.18 -27.50
CA ASP A 179 47.12 -40.79 -28.64
C ASP A 179 46.97 -39.71 -29.73
N GLU A 180 47.29 -40.15 -30.94
CA GLU A 180 47.56 -39.37 -32.15
C GLU A 180 46.31 -38.63 -32.69
N ASP A 181 46.56 -37.53 -33.41
CA ASP A 181 45.60 -36.61 -34.05
C ASP A 181 44.99 -35.50 -33.16
N ASP A 182 45.84 -34.65 -32.57
CA ASP A 182 45.45 -33.26 -32.26
C ASP A 182 46.25 -32.33 -33.16
N ASP A 183 45.68 -32.02 -34.31
CA ASP A 183 45.96 -30.82 -35.09
C ASP A 183 45.65 -29.59 -34.23
N GLY A 184 46.57 -29.36 -33.28
CA GLY A 184 46.52 -28.28 -32.32
C GLY A 184 46.37 -26.97 -33.08
N ALA A 185 45.16 -26.42 -33.02
CA ALA A 185 44.81 -25.13 -33.60
C ALA A 185 45.95 -24.15 -33.32
N THR A 186 46.53 -23.60 -34.38
CA THR A 186 47.69 -22.73 -34.23
C THR A 186 47.33 -21.60 -33.25
N PRO A 187 48.27 -21.04 -32.45
CA PRO A 187 47.95 -19.94 -31.52
C PRO A 187 47.20 -18.77 -32.18
N HIS A 188 47.41 -18.60 -33.49
CA HIS A 188 46.70 -17.66 -34.34
C HIS A 188 45.23 -18.02 -34.60
N GLU A 189 44.90 -19.29 -34.82
CA GLU A 189 43.53 -19.78 -34.96
C GLU A 189 42.77 -19.69 -33.64
N MET A 190 43.39 -20.08 -32.52
CA MET A 190 42.78 -19.90 -31.19
C MET A 190 42.46 -18.43 -30.89
N LEU A 191 43.38 -17.51 -31.20
CA LEU A 191 43.15 -16.07 -31.01
C LEU A 191 42.01 -15.55 -31.90
N SER A 192 41.95 -16.02 -33.16
CA SER A 192 40.88 -15.65 -34.09
C SER A 192 39.51 -16.16 -33.62
N GLN A 193 39.46 -17.37 -33.06
CA GLN A 193 38.25 -17.96 -32.51
C GLN A 193 37.79 -17.23 -31.24
N GLN A 194 38.73 -16.81 -30.40
CA GLN A 194 38.45 -16.01 -29.21
C GLN A 194 37.92 -14.61 -29.58
N GLN A 195 38.48 -13.96 -30.61
CA GLN A 195 37.95 -12.70 -31.14
C GLN A 195 36.54 -12.84 -31.68
N SER A 196 36.27 -13.89 -32.48
CA SER A 196 34.91 -14.17 -32.96
C SER A 196 33.92 -14.43 -31.82
N LEU A 197 34.37 -15.06 -30.73
CA LEU A 197 33.55 -15.29 -29.53
C LEU A 197 33.28 -13.99 -28.75
N MET A 198 34.25 -13.07 -28.72
CA MET A 198 34.07 -11.76 -28.07
C MET A 198 33.12 -10.87 -28.88
N ASP A 199 33.25 -10.85 -30.19
CA ASP A 199 32.37 -10.08 -31.08
C ASP A 199 30.90 -10.58 -30.96
N ASP A 200 30.70 -11.90 -30.90
CA ASP A 200 29.37 -12.50 -30.73
C ASP A 200 28.76 -12.17 -29.36
N GLN A 201 29.59 -12.01 -28.32
CA GLN A 201 29.14 -11.56 -26.99
C GLN A 201 28.76 -10.07 -26.98
N ASP A 202 29.52 -9.22 -27.65
CA ASP A 202 29.21 -7.79 -27.73
C ASP A 202 27.91 -7.53 -28.52
N GLU A 203 27.64 -8.31 -29.58
CA GLU A 203 26.38 -8.23 -30.31
C GLU A 203 25.19 -8.67 -29.43
N ARG A 204 25.38 -9.70 -28.60
CA ARG A 204 24.37 -10.15 -27.61
C ARG A 204 24.13 -9.14 -26.50
N LEU A 205 25.17 -8.48 -25.98
CA LEU A 205 25.04 -7.42 -24.99
C LEU A 205 24.30 -6.20 -25.57
N ASN A 206 24.53 -5.89 -26.84
CA ASN A 206 23.75 -4.87 -27.53
C ASN A 206 22.27 -5.25 -27.60
N LEU A 207 21.93 -6.49 -27.97
CA LEU A 207 20.54 -6.96 -27.99
C LEU A 207 19.89 -6.90 -26.60
N LEU A 208 20.63 -7.30 -25.56
CA LEU A 208 20.17 -7.20 -24.17
C LEU A 208 19.94 -5.74 -23.75
N SER A 209 20.86 -4.85 -24.08
CA SER A 209 20.75 -3.41 -23.82
C SER A 209 19.50 -2.81 -24.49
N HIS A 210 19.22 -3.17 -25.74
CA HIS A 210 18.01 -2.74 -26.45
C HIS A 210 16.72 -3.27 -25.79
N SER A 211 16.74 -4.52 -25.31
CA SER A 211 15.62 -5.12 -24.58
C SER A 211 15.38 -4.43 -23.23
N ILE A 212 16.45 -4.16 -22.47
CA ILE A 212 16.39 -3.43 -21.19
C ILE A 212 15.87 -2.01 -21.40
N ASN A 213 16.32 -1.32 -22.45
CA ASN A 213 15.84 0.04 -22.76
C ASN A 213 14.34 0.04 -23.12
N ARG A 214 13.88 -0.96 -23.89
CA ARG A 214 12.45 -1.14 -24.18
C ARG A 214 11.66 -1.45 -22.92
N GLN A 215 12.18 -2.32 -22.04
CA GLN A 215 11.55 -2.62 -20.76
C GLN A 215 11.46 -1.38 -19.86
N ASN A 216 12.51 -0.57 -19.80
CA ASN A 216 12.51 0.69 -19.07
C ASN A 216 11.45 1.65 -19.61
N THR A 217 11.37 1.79 -20.94
CA THR A 217 10.35 2.62 -21.61
C THR A 217 8.93 2.12 -21.28
N LEU A 218 8.69 0.81 -21.32
CA LEU A 218 7.42 0.21 -20.94
C LEU A 218 7.09 0.45 -19.46
N SER A 219 8.08 0.34 -18.57
CA SER A 219 7.91 0.62 -17.13
C SER A 219 7.47 2.06 -16.88
N ILE A 220 8.09 3.03 -17.56
CA ILE A 220 7.71 4.45 -17.48
C ILE A 220 6.28 4.66 -17.99
N GLN A 221 5.92 4.01 -19.11
CA GLN A 221 4.58 4.11 -19.67
C GLN A 221 3.52 3.49 -18.75
N ILE A 222 3.79 2.32 -18.16
CA ILE A 222 2.92 1.69 -17.16
C ILE A 222 2.76 2.60 -15.94
N GLY A 223 3.85 3.24 -15.48
CA GLY A 223 3.79 4.22 -14.40
C GLY A 223 2.85 5.38 -14.73
N SER A 224 2.97 5.96 -15.93
CA SER A 224 2.08 7.04 -16.39
C SER A 224 0.61 6.59 -16.52
N GLU A 225 0.34 5.37 -16.99
CA GLU A 225 -1.03 4.86 -17.11
C GLU A 225 -1.64 4.56 -15.75
N LEU A 226 -0.84 4.06 -14.79
CA LEU A 226 -1.27 3.89 -13.40
C LEU A 226 -1.60 5.23 -12.73
N ASP A 227 -0.89 6.31 -13.09
CA ASP A 227 -1.21 7.66 -12.62
C ASP A 227 -2.57 8.12 -13.16
N ILE A 228 -2.85 7.89 -14.45
CA ILE A 228 -4.14 8.18 -15.09
C ILE A 228 -5.27 7.33 -14.46
N HIS A 229 -5.02 6.04 -14.25
CA HIS A 229 -5.98 5.15 -13.59
C HIS A 229 -6.27 5.57 -12.15
N ASN A 230 -5.28 6.10 -11.42
CA ASN A 230 -5.49 6.61 -10.07
C ASN A 230 -6.39 7.85 -10.06
N GLU A 231 -6.20 8.76 -11.03
CA GLU A 231 -7.09 9.91 -11.22
C GLU A 231 -8.53 9.47 -11.56
N LEU A 232 -8.67 8.48 -12.46
CA LEU A 232 -9.97 7.89 -12.79
C LEU A 232 -10.65 7.23 -11.57
N LEU A 233 -9.87 6.55 -10.72
CA LEU A 233 -10.37 5.95 -9.49
C LEU A 233 -10.81 7.01 -8.48
N GLU A 234 -10.13 8.14 -8.39
CA GLU A 234 -10.54 9.26 -7.53
C GLU A 234 -11.87 9.88 -8.00
N ASP A 235 -12.04 10.10 -9.30
CA ASP A 235 -13.34 10.56 -9.83
C ASP A 235 -14.45 9.52 -9.61
N THR A 236 -14.13 8.24 -9.78
CA THR A 236 -15.08 7.14 -9.49
C THR A 236 -15.50 7.14 -8.03
N ASP A 237 -14.56 7.32 -7.10
CA ASP A 237 -14.82 7.40 -5.66
C ASP A 237 -15.72 8.61 -5.33
N ALA A 238 -15.42 9.78 -5.90
CA ALA A 238 -16.24 10.97 -5.76
C ALA A 238 -17.66 10.79 -6.32
N GLN A 239 -17.81 10.05 -7.43
CA GLN A 239 -19.12 9.68 -7.97
C GLN A 239 -19.86 8.68 -7.07
N MET A 240 -19.16 7.73 -6.46
CA MET A 240 -19.72 6.80 -5.48
C MET A 240 -20.20 7.53 -4.22
N ASP A 241 -19.44 8.49 -3.70
CA ASP A 241 -19.84 9.32 -2.55
C ASP A 241 -21.12 10.13 -2.84
N ARG A 242 -21.20 10.74 -4.02
CA ARG A 242 -22.44 11.44 -4.47
C ARG A 242 -23.61 10.48 -4.57
N THR A 243 -23.37 9.28 -5.06
CA THR A 243 -24.39 8.23 -5.17
C THR A 243 -24.85 7.77 -3.79
N ALA A 244 -23.93 7.56 -2.84
CA ALA A 244 -24.23 7.21 -1.46
C ALA A 244 -25.05 8.32 -0.76
N ALA A 245 -24.70 9.59 -0.96
CA ALA A 245 -25.46 10.72 -0.41
C ALA A 245 -26.89 10.80 -0.98
N ARG A 246 -27.06 10.56 -2.28
CA ARG A 246 -28.37 10.48 -2.94
C ARG A 246 -29.18 9.29 -2.42
N LEU A 247 -28.55 8.12 -2.28
CA LEU A 247 -29.20 6.91 -1.76
C LEU A 247 -29.62 7.10 -0.30
N GLY A 248 -28.78 7.73 0.52
CA GLY A 248 -29.10 8.08 1.90
C GLY A 248 -30.29 9.04 2.00
N SER A 249 -30.35 10.03 1.11
CA SER A 249 -31.49 10.96 1.03
C SER A 249 -32.77 10.26 0.54
N ALA A 250 -32.66 9.38 -0.45
CA ALA A 250 -33.77 8.59 -0.95
C ALA A 250 -34.31 7.64 0.12
N ARG A 251 -33.43 6.98 0.88
CA ARG A 251 -33.79 6.12 2.01
C ARG A 251 -34.55 6.89 3.08
N ARG A 252 -34.10 8.08 3.48
CA ARG A 252 -34.82 8.93 4.44
C ARG A 252 -36.22 9.33 3.96
N ARG A 253 -36.38 9.59 2.66
CA ARG A 253 -37.71 9.86 2.07
C ARG A 253 -38.59 8.63 2.09
N LEU A 254 -38.06 7.46 1.77
CA LEU A 254 -38.79 6.19 1.85
C LEU A 254 -39.20 5.86 3.29
N ASP A 255 -38.32 6.05 4.28
CA ASP A 255 -38.64 5.86 5.69
C ASP A 255 -39.77 6.79 6.14
N LYS A 256 -39.75 8.05 5.68
CA LYS A 256 -40.83 9.01 5.96
C LYS A 256 -42.15 8.57 5.32
N VAL A 257 -42.14 8.17 4.04
CA VAL A 257 -43.34 7.68 3.35
C VAL A 257 -43.88 6.42 4.01
N ALA A 258 -43.02 5.50 4.42
CA ALA A 258 -43.42 4.29 5.14
C ALA A 258 -44.07 4.62 6.50
N HIS A 259 -43.53 5.62 7.22
CA HIS A 259 -44.10 6.10 8.48
C HIS A 259 -45.46 6.78 8.27
N ASP A 260 -45.55 7.71 7.31
CA ASP A 260 -46.78 8.44 6.99
C ASP A 260 -47.87 7.46 6.49
N ALA A 261 -47.51 6.47 5.66
CA ALA A 261 -48.42 5.42 5.23
C ALA A 261 -48.95 4.58 6.39
N LYS A 262 -48.11 4.27 7.39
CA LYS A 262 -48.53 3.55 8.61
C LYS A 262 -49.50 4.38 9.46
N GLN A 263 -49.27 5.69 9.57
CA GLN A 263 -50.06 6.57 10.43
C GLN A 263 -51.40 6.99 9.79
N TYR A 264 -51.39 7.33 8.51
CA TYR A 264 -52.59 7.79 7.78
C TYR A 264 -53.30 6.67 7.01
N GLY A 265 -52.70 5.48 6.89
CA GLY A 265 -53.26 4.37 6.13
C GLY A 265 -54.65 3.97 6.59
N SER A 266 -54.87 3.83 7.91
CA SER A 266 -56.20 3.51 8.44
C SER A 266 -57.23 4.63 8.15
N THR A 267 -56.85 5.89 8.31
CA THR A 267 -57.73 7.03 8.02
C THR A 267 -58.12 7.09 6.55
N ILE A 268 -57.15 6.90 5.64
CA ILE A 268 -57.40 6.85 4.18
C ILE A 268 -58.34 5.69 3.85
N THR A 269 -58.14 4.50 4.42
CA THR A 269 -59.03 3.35 4.17
C THR A 269 -60.47 3.63 4.60
N ILE A 270 -60.68 4.28 5.74
CA ILE A 270 -62.02 4.64 6.23
C ILE A 270 -62.68 5.66 5.29
N VAL A 271 -61.96 6.72 4.89
CA VAL A 271 -62.49 7.75 3.96
C VAL A 271 -62.87 7.14 2.61
N VAL A 272 -62.03 6.25 2.07
CA VAL A 272 -62.32 5.55 0.81
C VAL A 272 -63.54 4.65 0.95
N LEU A 273 -63.69 3.92 2.07
CA LEU A 273 -64.87 3.10 2.34
C LEU A 273 -66.16 3.94 2.37
N ILE A 274 -66.13 5.10 3.05
CA ILE A 274 -67.25 6.04 3.12
C ILE A 274 -67.61 6.58 1.72
N PHE A 275 -66.61 6.93 0.92
CA PHE A 275 -66.83 7.41 -0.44
C PHE A 275 -67.49 6.34 -1.32
N ILE A 276 -67.00 5.10 -1.27
CA ILE A 276 -67.60 3.96 -1.99
C ILE A 276 -69.06 3.76 -1.54
N LEU A 277 -69.33 3.84 -0.24
CA LEU A 277 -70.68 3.70 0.31
C LEU A 277 -71.61 4.82 -0.18
N LEU A 278 -71.14 6.07 -0.24
CA LEU A 278 -71.90 7.19 -0.81
C LEU A 278 -72.25 6.97 -2.28
N VAL A 279 -71.28 6.50 -3.09
CA VAL A 279 -71.51 6.19 -4.50
C VAL A 279 -72.56 5.09 -4.64
N LEU A 280 -72.47 4.02 -3.85
CA LEU A 280 -73.48 2.95 -3.83
C LEU A 280 -74.86 3.47 -3.46
N ILE A 281 -74.98 4.36 -2.48
CA ILE A 281 -76.26 4.98 -2.11
C ILE A 281 -76.82 5.79 -3.27
N ILE A 282 -76.01 6.61 -3.94
CA ILE A 282 -76.49 7.43 -5.07
C ILE A 282 -76.98 6.52 -6.20
N VAL A 283 -76.21 5.50 -6.56
CA VAL A 283 -76.54 4.57 -7.65
C VAL A 283 -77.76 3.70 -7.33
N PHE A 284 -77.93 3.28 -6.08
CA PHE A 284 -79.05 2.42 -5.68
C PHE A 284 -80.34 3.20 -5.40
N LYS A 285 -80.22 4.47 -4.98
CA LYS A 285 -81.35 5.35 -4.69
C LYS A 285 -81.89 6.02 -5.97
N THR A 286 -81.04 6.21 -6.98
CA THR A 286 -81.43 6.66 -8.32
C THR A 286 -82.02 5.50 -9.10
#